data_AF-A0A2M6W9L3-F1
#
_entry.id   AF-A0A2M6W9L3-F1
#
_cell.length_a   1.000
_cell.length_b   1.000
_cell.length_c   1.000
_cell.angle_alpha   90.00
_cell.angle_beta   90.00
_cell.angle_gamma   90.00
#
_symmetry.space_group_name_H-M   'P 1'
#
loop_
_entity.id
_entity.type
_entity.pdbx_description
1 polymer ?
#
loop_
_entity_poly.entity_id
_entity_poly.type
_entity_poly.pdbx_seq_one_letter_code
_entity_poly.pdbx_strand_id
1 'polypeptide(L)'
;VCKKPLVIGVMNRVQELAEENRDENYVDKNRVPYKKLVELDKIIAEALGIKSRNSKQVQIEYKKLIENFGNEFNILLNINLEELKTKTLLEIAEGVRRVRASELQIIPGFDGQYGQIKIFSEQERKKYQEKLF
;
A
#
# COMPACT_ATOMS: atom_id res chain seq x y z
N VAL A 1 -21.23 26.34 1.16
CA VAL A 1 -19.80 26.43 0.76
C VAL A 1 -19.00 27.03 1.93
N CYS A 2 -17.86 26.44 2.31
CA CYS A 2 -17.13 26.73 3.57
C CYS A 2 -16.23 27.99 3.58
N LYS A 3 -16.19 28.77 2.47
CA LYS A 3 -15.44 30.04 2.30
C LYS A 3 -13.91 29.99 2.55
N LYS A 4 -13.30 28.80 2.69
CA LYS A 4 -11.85 28.66 2.77
C LYS A 4 -11.21 28.78 1.38
N PRO A 5 -9.95 29.24 1.28
CA PRO A 5 -9.20 29.22 0.02
C PRO A 5 -9.09 27.79 -0.52
N LEU A 6 -9.30 27.61 -1.83
CA LEU A 6 -9.11 26.33 -2.49
C LEU A 6 -7.61 26.01 -2.57
N VAL A 7 -7.21 24.83 -2.12
CA VAL A 7 -5.85 24.33 -2.30
C VAL A 7 -5.76 23.58 -3.63
N ILE A 8 -4.95 24.10 -4.55
CA ILE A 8 -4.70 23.48 -5.85
C ILE A 8 -3.79 22.27 -5.66
N GLY A 9 -4.23 21.11 -6.16
CA GLY A 9 -3.51 19.84 -6.00
C GLY A 9 -2.24 19.76 -6.86
N VAL A 10 -1.30 18.91 -6.45
CA VAL A 10 -0.04 18.68 -7.17
C VAL A 10 -0.28 18.23 -8.61
N MET A 11 -1.27 17.35 -8.84
CA MET A 11 -1.60 16.88 -10.19
C MET A 11 -1.98 18.02 -11.14
N ASN A 12 -2.72 19.02 -10.66
CA ASN A 12 -3.07 20.20 -11.47
C ASN A 12 -1.81 20.96 -11.89
N ARG A 13 -0.86 21.17 -10.97
CA ARG A 13 0.39 21.86 -11.29
C ARG A 13 1.26 21.07 -12.26
N VAL A 14 1.27 19.74 -12.15
CA VAL A 14 1.98 18.87 -13.11
C VAL A 14 1.35 18.99 -14.50
N GLN A 15 0.02 19.03 -14.59
CA GLN A 15 -0.69 19.17 -15.85
C GLN A 15 -0.47 20.54 -16.51
N GLU A 16 -0.45 21.62 -15.73
CA GLU A 16 -0.13 22.98 -16.23
C GLU A 16 1.26 23.10 -16.85
N LEU A 17 2.23 22.29 -16.37
CA LEU A 17 3.61 22.31 -16.82
C LEU A 17 3.92 21.25 -17.88
N ALA A 18 2.99 20.34 -18.15
CA ALA A 18 3.18 19.27 -19.11
C ALA A 18 3.14 19.81 -20.54
N GLU A 19 3.85 19.14 -21.45
CA GLU A 19 3.75 19.41 -22.88
C GLU A 19 2.33 19.08 -23.38
N GLU A 20 1.77 19.88 -24.28
CA GLU A 20 0.37 19.74 -24.75
C GLU A 20 0.07 18.37 -25.40
N ASN A 21 1.08 17.71 -25.95
CA ASN A 21 0.96 16.41 -26.61
C ASN A 21 1.26 15.21 -25.67
N ARG A 22 1.43 15.44 -24.37
CA ARG A 22 1.72 14.38 -23.40
C ARG A 22 0.44 13.79 -22.80
N ASP A 23 0.10 12.57 -23.22
CA ASP A 23 -1.00 11.78 -22.66
C ASP A 23 -0.75 11.42 -21.18
N GLU A 24 -1.82 11.24 -20.39
CA GLU A 24 -1.79 10.74 -19.01
C GLU A 24 -1.01 9.43 -18.86
N ASN A 25 -1.06 8.56 -19.87
CA ASN A 25 -0.38 7.26 -19.88
C ASN A 25 1.00 7.28 -20.54
N TYR A 26 1.58 8.47 -20.76
CA TYR A 26 2.90 8.59 -21.37
C TYR A 26 3.98 7.87 -20.54
N VAL A 27 4.69 6.95 -21.18
CA VAL A 27 5.84 6.25 -20.61
C VAL A 27 7.07 6.51 -21.47
N ASP A 28 8.09 7.12 -20.87
CA ASP A 28 9.40 7.27 -21.47
C ASP A 28 10.14 5.93 -21.45
N LYS A 29 10.55 5.43 -22.63
CA LYS A 29 11.26 4.15 -22.80
C LYS A 29 12.66 4.13 -22.19
N ASN A 30 13.28 5.30 -22.02
CA ASN A 30 14.63 5.42 -21.47
C ASN A 30 14.64 5.68 -19.96
N ARG A 31 13.48 5.93 -19.36
CA ARG A 31 13.34 6.22 -17.93
C ARG A 31 13.28 4.93 -17.13
N VAL A 32 14.03 4.88 -16.03
CA VAL A 32 13.93 3.80 -15.04
C VAL A 32 12.50 3.77 -14.46
N PRO A 33 11.82 2.61 -14.50
CA PRO A 33 10.46 2.49 -13.98
C PRO A 33 10.42 2.70 -12.47
N TYR A 34 9.27 3.16 -11.97
CA TYR A 34 9.03 3.33 -10.55
C TYR A 34 8.14 2.18 -10.02
N LYS A 35 8.25 1.88 -8.73
CA LYS A 35 7.38 0.93 -8.04
C LYS A 35 6.51 1.66 -7.02
N LYS A 36 5.21 1.36 -7.03
CA LYS A 36 4.26 1.84 -6.01
C LYS A 36 4.30 0.85 -4.85
N LEU A 37 4.61 1.34 -3.66
CA LEU A 37 4.68 0.51 -2.45
C LEU A 37 3.82 1.12 -1.34
N VAL A 38 3.49 0.26 -0.39
CA VAL A 38 2.84 0.60 0.88
C VAL A 38 3.75 0.08 1.99
N GLU A 39 3.86 0.81 3.09
CA GLU A 39 4.69 0.37 4.22
C GLU A 39 4.20 -0.98 4.76
N LEU A 40 5.13 -1.86 5.09
CA LEU A 40 4.84 -3.24 5.48
C LEU A 40 3.94 -3.31 6.72
N ASP A 41 4.13 -2.42 7.70
CA ASP A 41 3.26 -2.37 8.89
C ASP A 41 1.83 -1.93 8.58
N LYS A 42 1.60 -1.09 7.55
CA LYS A 42 0.25 -0.79 7.06
C LYS A 42 -0.37 -2.00 6.38
N ILE A 43 0.41 -2.74 5.60
CA ILE A 43 -0.05 -4.00 4.98
C ILE A 43 -0.46 -5.00 6.05
N ILE A 44 0.38 -5.18 7.09
CA ILE A 44 0.10 -6.07 8.22
C ILE A 44 -1.14 -5.59 8.97
N ALA A 45 -1.22 -4.31 9.33
CA ALA A 45 -2.37 -3.74 10.02
C ALA A 45 -3.65 -3.99 9.23
N GLU A 46 -3.60 -3.79 7.92
CA GLU A 46 -4.75 -4.00 7.07
C GLU A 46 -5.16 -5.48 6.95
N ALA A 47 -4.20 -6.38 6.75
CA ALA A 47 -4.41 -7.82 6.69
C ALA A 47 -5.02 -8.37 7.99
N LEU A 48 -4.59 -7.84 9.15
CA LEU A 48 -5.09 -8.22 10.46
C LEU A 48 -6.40 -7.50 10.85
N GLY A 49 -6.90 -6.58 10.03
CA GLY A 49 -8.08 -5.77 10.36
C GLY A 49 -7.87 -4.79 11.53
N ILE A 50 -6.61 -4.43 11.83
CA ILE A 50 -6.22 -3.54 12.91
C ILE A 50 -6.09 -2.11 12.36
N LYS A 51 -6.75 -1.15 13.00
CA LYS A 51 -6.74 0.25 12.54
C LYS A 51 -5.38 0.94 12.69
N SER A 52 -4.64 0.62 13.75
CA SER A 52 -3.38 1.29 14.07
C SER A 52 -2.17 0.44 13.69
N ARG A 53 -1.31 0.98 12.80
CA ARG A 53 0.01 0.38 12.50
C ARG A 53 0.91 0.26 13.72
N ASN A 54 0.69 1.09 14.75
CA ASN A 54 1.44 1.08 16.01
C ASN A 54 0.90 0.08 17.04
N SER A 55 -0.13 -0.70 16.70
CA SER A 55 -0.63 -1.77 17.57
C SER A 55 0.49 -2.75 17.92
N LYS A 56 0.51 -3.22 19.17
CA LYS A 56 1.48 -4.21 19.65
C LYS A 56 1.51 -5.45 18.74
N GLN A 57 0.36 -5.95 18.32
CA GLN A 57 0.26 -7.12 17.46
C GLN A 57 0.88 -6.88 16.07
N VAL A 58 0.63 -5.71 15.47
CA VAL A 58 1.23 -5.33 14.18
C VAL A 58 2.75 -5.22 14.29
N GLN A 59 3.23 -4.56 15.35
CA GLN A 59 4.66 -4.35 15.57
C GLN A 59 5.41 -5.66 15.88
N ILE A 60 4.77 -6.63 16.56
CA ILE A 60 5.34 -7.96 16.77
C ILE A 60 5.54 -8.66 15.43
N GLU A 61 4.51 -8.70 14.58
CA GLU A 61 4.61 -9.39 13.28
C GLU A 61 5.57 -8.66 12.33
N TYR A 62 5.60 -7.32 12.36
CA TYR A 62 6.57 -6.53 11.62
C TYR A 62 8.00 -6.90 12.02
N LYS A 63 8.32 -6.88 13.33
CA LYS A 63 9.66 -7.24 13.82
C LYS A 63 10.03 -8.68 13.45
N LYS A 64 9.11 -9.63 13.63
CA LYS A 64 9.31 -11.02 13.24
C LYS A 64 9.67 -11.14 11.76
N LEU A 65 8.97 -10.45 10.88
CA LEU A 65 9.27 -10.45 9.45
C LEU A 65 10.65 -9.85 9.17
N ILE A 66 10.98 -8.72 9.79
CA ILE A 66 12.31 -8.10 9.67
C ILE A 66 13.42 -9.04 10.14
N GLU A 67 13.24 -9.74 11.27
CA GLU A 67 14.21 -10.71 11.78
C GLU A 67 14.41 -11.91 10.84
N ASN A 68 13.35 -12.39 10.21
CA ASN A 68 13.44 -13.53 9.28
C ASN A 68 14.02 -13.14 7.90
N PHE A 69 13.82 -11.90 7.46
CA PHE A 69 14.02 -11.48 6.08
C PHE A 69 14.95 -10.26 5.90
N GLY A 70 15.51 -9.76 6.99
CA GLY A 70 16.50 -8.69 7.04
C GLY A 70 15.90 -7.28 7.05
N ASN A 71 15.17 -6.88 6.02
CA ASN A 71 14.60 -5.53 5.93
C ASN A 71 13.30 -5.46 5.13
N GLU A 72 12.59 -4.35 5.33
CA GLU A 72 11.28 -4.11 4.71
C GLU A 72 11.33 -4.09 3.18
N PHE A 73 12.32 -3.44 2.58
CA PHE A 73 12.43 -3.40 1.12
C PHE A 73 12.64 -4.81 0.54
N ASN A 74 13.41 -5.67 1.19
CA ASN A 74 13.60 -7.04 0.76
C ASN A 74 12.26 -7.81 0.75
N ILE A 75 11.47 -7.65 1.81
CA ILE A 75 10.14 -8.25 1.95
C ILE A 75 9.18 -7.71 0.90
N LEU A 76 9.19 -6.41 0.62
CA LEU A 76 8.27 -5.78 -0.31
C LEU A 76 8.66 -5.97 -1.78
N LEU A 77 9.94 -6.18 -2.09
CA LEU A 77 10.43 -6.13 -3.48
C LEU A 77 10.99 -7.45 -4.02
N ASN A 78 11.68 -8.23 -3.19
CA ASN A 78 12.59 -9.27 -3.69
C ASN A 78 12.16 -10.69 -3.27
N ILE A 79 11.69 -10.85 -2.03
CA ILE A 79 11.39 -12.17 -1.47
C ILE A 79 10.28 -12.87 -2.23
N ASN A 80 10.41 -14.19 -2.39
CA ASN A 80 9.38 -15.03 -2.99
C ASN A 80 8.16 -15.12 -2.07
N LEU A 81 6.96 -15.03 -2.65
CA LEU A 81 5.71 -15.11 -1.89
C LEU A 81 5.53 -16.46 -1.19
N GLU A 82 6.00 -17.56 -1.77
CA GLU A 82 5.93 -18.88 -1.13
C GLU A 82 6.80 -18.94 0.13
N GLU A 83 8.00 -18.35 0.08
CA GLU A 83 8.87 -18.24 1.24
C GLU A 83 8.24 -17.36 2.33
N LEU A 84 7.66 -16.22 1.93
CA LEU A 84 6.97 -15.31 2.83
C LEU A 84 5.83 -16.03 3.59
N LYS A 85 4.99 -16.81 2.88
CA LYS A 85 3.89 -17.59 3.47
C LYS A 85 4.34 -18.57 4.56
N THR A 86 5.59 -19.05 4.52
CA THR A 86 6.10 -19.96 5.56
C THR A 86 6.40 -19.26 6.89
N LYS A 87 6.54 -17.93 6.88
CA LYS A 87 6.97 -17.13 8.05
C LYS A 87 5.89 -16.19 8.57
N THR A 88 4.78 -16.02 7.88
CA THR A 88 3.69 -15.11 8.27
C THR A 88 2.32 -15.69 7.93
N LEU A 89 1.27 -14.96 8.30
CA LEU A 89 -0.10 -15.32 7.98
C LEU A 89 -0.38 -15.16 6.47
N LEU A 90 -1.24 -16.02 5.93
CA LEU A 90 -1.55 -16.02 4.49
C LEU A 90 -2.10 -14.67 4.01
N GLU A 91 -2.84 -13.99 4.87
CA GLU A 91 -3.42 -12.66 4.66
C GLU A 91 -2.33 -11.60 4.49
N ILE A 92 -1.25 -11.67 5.26
CA ILE A 92 -0.13 -10.72 5.16
C ILE A 92 0.63 -10.96 3.87
N ALA A 93 0.91 -12.22 3.54
CA ALA A 93 1.56 -12.58 2.27
C ALA A 93 0.72 -12.16 1.05
N GLU A 94 -0.59 -12.35 1.12
CA GLU A 94 -1.52 -11.88 0.08
C GLU A 94 -1.55 -10.35 0.00
N GLY A 95 -1.48 -9.65 1.14
CA GLY A 95 -1.38 -8.19 1.16
C GLY A 95 -0.14 -7.68 0.43
N VAL A 96 1.02 -8.31 0.68
CA VAL A 96 2.27 -8.00 -0.04
C VAL A 96 2.13 -8.31 -1.53
N ARG A 97 1.53 -9.45 -1.92
CA ARG A 97 1.27 -9.79 -3.33
C ARG A 97 0.43 -8.72 -4.02
N ARG A 98 -0.69 -8.31 -3.43
CA ARG A 98 -1.60 -7.30 -3.99
C ARG A 98 -0.92 -5.95 -4.18
N VAL A 99 -0.12 -5.52 -3.20
CA VAL A 99 0.67 -4.28 -3.33
C VAL A 99 1.66 -4.37 -4.48
N ARG A 100 2.40 -5.48 -4.61
CA ARG A 100 3.33 -5.70 -5.74
C ARG A 100 2.62 -5.70 -7.10
N ALA A 101 1.40 -6.23 -7.15
CA ALA A 101 0.57 -6.30 -8.35
C ALA A 101 -0.23 -5.01 -8.62
N SER A 102 -0.15 -4.00 -7.74
CA SER A 102 -1.01 -2.81 -7.78
C SER A 102 -2.52 -3.11 -7.72
N GLU A 103 -2.88 -4.24 -7.13
CA GLU A 103 -4.27 -4.69 -6.91
C GLU A 103 -4.83 -4.12 -5.60
N LEU A 104 -4.90 -2.79 -5.51
CA LEU A 104 -5.42 -2.09 -4.33
C LEU A 104 -6.32 -0.92 -4.72
N GLN A 105 -7.27 -0.61 -3.84
CA GLN A 105 -8.11 0.57 -3.98
C GLN A 105 -7.45 1.76 -3.31
N ILE A 106 -7.22 2.82 -4.09
CA ILE A 106 -6.59 4.06 -3.61
C ILE A 106 -7.63 5.16 -3.67
N ILE A 107 -7.93 5.75 -2.51
CA ILE A 107 -8.69 6.99 -2.42
C ILE A 107 -7.66 8.12 -2.31
N PRO A 108 -7.53 9.00 -3.31
CA PRO A 108 -6.50 10.03 -3.32
C PRO A 108 -6.73 11.03 -2.16
N GLY A 109 -5.61 11.53 -1.63
CA GLY A 109 -5.63 12.62 -0.64
C GLY A 109 -5.92 13.96 -1.30
N PHE A 110 -6.34 14.93 -0.50
CA PHE A 110 -6.59 16.30 -0.94
C PHE A 110 -6.49 17.26 0.25
N ASP A 111 -6.22 18.54 -0.01
CA ASP A 111 -6.31 19.62 0.98
C ASP A 111 -5.65 19.30 2.34
N GLY A 112 -4.41 18.81 2.32
CA GLY A 112 -3.64 18.45 3.52
C GLY A 112 -4.04 17.12 4.18
N GLN A 113 -5.02 16.40 3.63
CA GLN A 113 -5.43 15.08 4.10
C GLN A 113 -4.75 13.99 3.27
N TYR A 114 -4.19 12.98 3.95
CA TYR A 114 -3.63 11.81 3.29
C TYR A 114 -4.71 10.98 2.60
N GLY A 115 -4.33 10.37 1.48
CA GLY A 115 -5.18 9.37 0.83
C GLY A 115 -5.36 8.11 1.69
N GLN A 116 -6.38 7.33 1.36
CA GLN A 116 -6.65 6.06 2.02
C GLN A 116 -6.33 4.91 1.07
N ILE A 117 -5.67 3.90 1.61
CA ILE A 117 -5.33 2.67 0.89
C ILE A 117 -6.20 1.56 1.46
N LYS A 118 -6.82 0.78 0.57
CA LYS A 118 -7.54 -0.44 0.91
C LYS A 118 -7.02 -1.59 0.03
N ILE A 119 -6.31 -2.51 0.65
CA ILE A 119 -5.78 -3.76 0.07
C ILE A 119 -6.86 -4.86 0.07
N PHE A 120 -7.75 -4.89 1.07
CA PHE A 120 -8.80 -5.90 1.20
C PHE A 120 -10.19 -5.29 1.21
N SER A 121 -11.15 -5.97 0.57
CA SER A 121 -12.56 -5.62 0.68
C SER A 121 -13.15 -5.98 2.05
N GLU A 122 -14.24 -5.32 2.46
CA GLU A 122 -14.88 -5.61 3.75
C GLU A 122 -15.42 -7.05 3.85
N GLN A 123 -15.85 -7.63 2.73
CA GLN A 123 -16.34 -9.02 2.68
C GLN A 123 -15.20 -10.02 2.91
N GLU A 124 -14.04 -9.78 2.30
CA GLU A 124 -12.85 -10.62 2.51
C GLU A 124 -12.37 -10.56 3.95
N ARG A 125 -12.37 -9.37 4.57
CA ARG A 125 -11.99 -9.22 5.98
C ARG A 125 -12.85 -10.05 6.93
N LYS A 126 -14.18 -10.11 6.70
CA LYS A 126 -15.08 -10.95 7.50
C LYS A 126 -14.76 -12.44 7.37
N LYS A 127 -14.52 -12.91 6.15
CA LYS A 127 -14.18 -14.31 5.85
C LYS A 127 -12.86 -14.75 6.50
N TYR A 128 -11.89 -13.85 6.63
CA TYR A 128 -10.62 -14.13 7.32
C TYR A 128 -10.79 -14.12 8.85
N GLN A 129 -11.57 -13.19 9.41
CA GLN A 129 -11.88 -13.21 10.84
C GLN A 129 -12.59 -14.49 11.28
N GLU A 130 -13.53 -14.99 10.48
CA GLU A 130 -14.27 -16.23 10.77
C GLU A 130 -13.39 -17.49 10.77
N LYS A 131 -12.22 -17.48 10.11
CA LYS A 131 -11.29 -18.62 10.11
C LYS A 131 -10.31 -18.63 11.29
N LEU A 132 -10.22 -17.53 12.03
CA LEU A 132 -9.35 -17.37 13.20
C LEU A 132 -10.02 -17.78 14.51
N PHE A 133 -11.34 -18.01 14.48
CA PHE A 133 -12.16 -18.53 15.58
C PHE A 133 -12.72 -19.91 15.19
#